data_AF-A0A1Q3NAN7-F1
#
_entry.id   AF-A0A1Q3NAN7-F1
#
_cell.length_a   1.000
_cell.length_b   1.000
_cell.length_c   1.000
_cell.angle_alpha   90.00
_cell.angle_beta   90.00
_cell.angle_gamma   90.00
#
_symmetry.space_group_name_H-M   'P 1'
#
loop_
_entity.id
_entity.type
_entity.pdbx_description
1 polymer ?
#
loop_
_entity_poly.entity_id
_entity_poly.type
_entity_poly.pdbx_seq_one_letter_code
_entity_poly.pdbx_strand_id
1 'polypeptide(L)'
;MSSIISALIGGGILGLAVVGYLYVNGRITGISGLLSQLLQPKLLVRSSAMWFLLGLLITPFIYQIFVTPDIVIKSSPIGLIIAGLLVGFGTRLGSGCTSGHGICGI
;
A
#
# COMPACT_ATOMS: atom_id res chain seq x y z
N MET A 1 24.04 10.53 8.96
CA MET A 1 23.51 9.95 10.22
C MET A 1 21.99 10.08 10.35
N SER A 2 21.40 11.26 10.14
CA SER A 2 19.94 11.48 10.24
C SER A 2 19.11 10.58 9.33
N SER A 3 19.58 10.32 8.10
CA SER A 3 18.89 9.49 7.12
C SER A 3 18.70 8.03 7.55
N ILE A 4 19.68 7.43 8.23
CA ILE A 4 19.63 6.03 8.68
C ILE A 4 18.64 5.85 9.82
N ILE A 5 18.61 6.80 10.75
CA ILE A 5 17.68 6.78 11.89
C ILE A 5 16.24 6.93 11.37
N SER A 6 16.00 7.86 10.43
CA SER A 6 14.68 8.01 9.80
C SER A 6 14.25 6.77 9.02
N ALA A 7 15.16 6.12 8.29
CA ALA A 7 14.87 4.88 7.58
C ALA A 7 14.50 3.74 8.55
N LEU A 8 15.22 3.62 9.66
CA LEU A 8 14.94 2.60 10.68
C LEU A 8 13.59 2.84 11.38
N ILE A 9 13.29 4.09 11.74
CA ILE A 9 12.01 4.48 12.32
C ILE A 9 10.86 4.21 11.35
N GLY A 10 11.00 4.62 10.08
CA GLY A 10 10.00 4.39 9.05
C GLY A 10 9.75 2.90 8.79
N GLY A 11 10.83 2.11 8.68
CA GLY A 11 10.75 0.66 8.54
C GLY A 11 10.09 0.00 9.75
N GLY A 12 10.44 0.42 10.97
CA GLY A 12 9.83 -0.08 12.21
C GLY A 12 8.32 0.20 12.29
N ILE A 13 7.89 1.41 11.92
CA ILE A 13 6.46 1.77 11.88
C ILE A 13 5.70 0.92 10.85
N LEU A 14 6.27 0.74 9.66
CA LEU A 14 5.66 -0.11 8.62
C LEU A 14 5.57 -1.58 9.08
N GLY A 15 6.63 -2.12 9.67
CA GLY A 15 6.64 -3.47 10.22
C GLY A 15 5.58 -3.69 11.30
N LEU A 16 5.48 -2.76 12.26
CA LEU A 16 4.45 -2.79 13.30
C LEU A 16 3.03 -2.75 12.71
N ALA A 17 2.80 -1.91 11.70
CA ALA A 17 1.49 -1.83 11.05
C ALA A 17 1.12 -3.14 10.34
N VAL A 18 2.07 -3.77 9.64
CA VAL A 18 1.87 -5.03 8.91
C VAL A 18 1.64 -6.20 9.87
N VAL A 19 2.46 -6.32 10.92
CA VAL A 19 2.31 -7.36 11.95
C VAL A 19 1.01 -7.18 12.72
N GLY A 20 0.65 -5.93 13.07
CA GLY A 20 -0.63 -5.62 13.70
C GLY A 20 -1.81 -6.05 12.83
N TYR A 21 -1.75 -5.75 11.53
CA TYR A 21 -2.79 -6.19 10.59
C TYR A 21 -2.87 -7.72 10.48
N LEU A 22 -1.72 -8.40 10.44
CA LEU A 22 -1.63 -9.86 10.45
C LEU A 22 -2.25 -10.45 11.72
N TYR A 23 -1.97 -9.87 12.88
CA TYR A 23 -2.49 -10.35 14.16
C TYR A 23 -4.02 -10.21 14.26
N VAL A 24 -4.56 -9.09 13.80
CA VAL A 24 -6.01 -8.81 13.84
C VAL A 24 -6.78 -9.66 12.81
N ASN A 25 -6.21 -9.89 11.63
CA ASN A 25 -6.94 -10.51 10.52
C ASN A 25 -6.49 -11.93 10.18
N GLY A 26 -5.40 -12.42 10.79
CA GLY A 26 -4.82 -13.74 10.56
C GLY A 26 -4.28 -13.97 9.15
N ARG A 27 -4.08 -12.91 8.34
CA ARG A 27 -3.67 -13.02 6.94
C ARG A 27 -2.57 -12.03 6.61
N ILE A 28 -1.55 -12.50 5.91
CA ILE A 28 -0.51 -11.68 5.28
C ILE A 28 -1.15 -11.04 4.04
N THR A 29 -1.18 -9.71 3.95
CA THR A 29 -1.83 -9.05 2.83
C THR A 29 -0.96 -7.99 2.19
N GLY A 30 -0.71 -8.13 0.89
CA GLY A 30 -0.27 -7.02 0.06
C GLY A 30 -1.44 -6.11 -0.33
N ILE A 31 -1.11 -4.89 -0.77
CA ILE A 31 -2.09 -3.88 -1.21
C ILE A 31 -3.01 -4.44 -2.33
N SER A 32 -2.48 -5.18 -3.30
CA SER A 32 -3.29 -5.83 -4.35
C SER A 32 -4.29 -6.86 -3.78
N GLY A 33 -3.90 -7.55 -2.71
CA GLY A 33 -4.76 -8.51 -2.01
C GLY A 33 -5.92 -7.80 -1.30
N LEU A 34 -5.64 -6.71 -0.59
CA LEU A 34 -6.65 -5.88 0.07
C LEU A 34 -7.62 -5.26 -0.92
N LEU A 35 -7.09 -4.72 -2.03
CA LEU A 35 -7.91 -4.14 -3.08
C LEU A 35 -8.84 -5.20 -3.70
N SER A 36 -8.35 -6.43 -3.92
CA SER A 36 -9.17 -7.52 -4.44
C SER A 36 -10.32 -7.92 -3.50
N GLN A 37 -10.16 -7.76 -2.18
CA GLN A 37 -11.21 -8.01 -1.20
C GLN A 37 -12.28 -6.92 -1.22
N LEU A 38 -11.91 -5.66 -1.47
CA LEU A 38 -12.86 -4.55 -1.65
C LEU A 38 -13.70 -4.70 -2.92
N LEU A 39 -13.12 -5.23 -4.00
CA LEU A 39 -13.89 -5.50 -5.22
C LEU A 39 -14.90 -6.65 -5.05
N GLN A 40 -14.86 -7.42 -3.96
CA GLN A 40 -15.83 -8.47 -3.66
C GLN A 40 -16.91 -7.94 -2.69
N PRO A 41 -18.13 -7.64 -3.16
CA PRO A 41 -19.17 -6.99 -2.35
C PRO A 41 -19.59 -7.80 -1.11
N LYS A 42 -19.42 -9.13 -1.14
CA LYS A 42 -19.70 -10.02 0.00
C LYS A 42 -18.71 -9.87 1.16
N LEU A 43 -17.49 -9.37 0.93
CA LEU A 43 -16.47 -9.16 1.96
C LEU A 43 -16.38 -7.70 2.43
N LEU A 44 -17.00 -6.77 1.71
CA LEU A 44 -16.88 -5.33 1.91
C LEU A 44 -17.26 -4.88 3.34
N VAL A 45 -18.32 -5.46 3.90
CA VAL A 45 -18.87 -5.05 5.22
C VAL A 45 -18.03 -5.58 6.39
N ARG A 46 -17.19 -6.60 6.18
CA ARG A 46 -16.46 -7.29 7.26
C ARG A 46 -14.93 -7.14 7.16
N SER A 47 -14.43 -6.54 6.09
CA SER A 47 -12.98 -6.50 5.85
C SER A 47 -12.35 -5.20 6.35
N SER A 48 -11.48 -5.35 7.35
CA SER A 48 -10.50 -4.36 7.81
C SER A 48 -9.62 -3.79 6.68
N ALA A 49 -9.61 -4.44 5.51
CA ALA A 49 -8.99 -3.95 4.29
C ALA A 49 -9.47 -2.55 3.89
N MET A 50 -10.75 -2.23 4.09
CA MET A 50 -11.29 -0.91 3.77
C MET A 50 -10.62 0.17 4.63
N TRP A 51 -10.54 -0.05 5.94
CA TRP A 51 -9.92 0.89 6.88
C TRP A 51 -8.43 1.07 6.61
N PHE A 52 -7.73 -0.01 6.31
CA PHE A 52 -6.31 0.04 5.97
C PHE A 52 -6.05 0.86 4.70
N LEU A 53 -6.82 0.60 3.63
CA LEU A 53 -6.68 1.32 2.36
C LEU A 53 -7.13 2.77 2.46
N LEU A 54 -8.16 3.06 3.26
CA LEU A 54 -8.58 4.43 3.54
C LEU A 54 -7.48 5.20 4.28
N GLY A 55 -6.86 4.58 5.29
CA GLY A 55 -5.71 5.16 5.98
C GLY A 55 -4.54 5.44 5.03
N LEU A 56 -4.21 4.49 4.15
CA LEU A 56 -3.17 4.66 3.13
C LEU A 56 -3.48 5.83 2.18
N LEU A 57 -4.75 5.99 1.78
CA LEU A 57 -5.18 7.05 0.88
C LEU A 57 -5.21 8.41 1.56
N ILE A 58 -5.70 8.50 2.81
CA ILE A 58 -5.87 9.76 3.54
C ILE A 58 -4.54 10.32 4.05
N THR A 59 -3.61 9.45 4.47
CA THR A 59 -2.32 9.86 5.05
C THR A 59 -1.53 10.88 4.21
N PRO A 60 -1.33 10.73 2.88
CA PRO A 60 -0.61 11.73 2.08
C PRO A 60 -1.31 13.09 2.04
N PHE A 61 -2.65 13.14 2.07
CA PHE A 61 -3.40 14.39 2.12
C PHE A 61 -3.24 15.11 3.48
N ILE A 62 -3.24 14.36 4.58
CA ILE A 62 -2.95 14.92 5.91
C ILE A 62 -1.51 15.42 5.96
N TYR A 63 -0.57 14.64 5.42
CA TYR A 63 0.85 15.00 5.40
C TYR A 63 1.11 16.30 4.61
N GLN A 64 0.33 16.56 3.56
CA GLN A 64 0.42 17.79 2.76
C GLN A 64 0.22 19.07 3.59
N ILE A 65 -0.51 19.00 4.70
CA ILE A 65 -0.75 20.14 5.60
C ILE A 65 0.55 20.58 6.30
N PHE A 66 1.47 19.64 6.54
CA PHE A 66 2.74 19.89 7.22
C PHE A 66 3.87 20.17 6.24
N VAL A 67 3.87 19.49 5.11
CA VAL A 67 4.94 19.55 4.09
C VAL A 67 4.30 19.56 2.72
N THR A 68 4.63 20.53 1.89
CA THR A 68 4.21 20.57 0.48
C THR A 68 5.27 19.87 -0.38
N PRO A 69 5.05 18.60 -0.80
CA PRO A 69 5.99 17.95 -1.71
C PRO A 69 5.87 18.54 -3.11
N ASP A 70 7.01 18.73 -3.78
CA ASP A 70 7.03 19.06 -5.20
C ASP A 70 6.63 17.83 -6.02
N ILE A 71 5.42 17.86 -6.58
CA ILE A 71 4.88 16.77 -7.41
C ILE A 71 5.28 17.04 -8.86
N VAL A 72 6.36 16.40 -9.32
CA VAL A 72 6.81 16.49 -10.72
C VAL A 72 6.41 15.23 -11.48
N ILE A 73 5.30 15.29 -12.22
CA ILE A 73 4.86 14.21 -13.10
C ILE A 73 5.44 14.45 -14.50
N LYS A 74 6.47 13.69 -14.86
CA LYS A 74 7.12 13.78 -16.18
C LYS A 74 6.47 12.91 -17.26
N SER A 75 5.46 12.11 -16.90
CA SER A 75 4.84 11.12 -17.78
C SER A 75 3.50 11.62 -18.34
N SER A 76 3.14 11.16 -19.55
CA SER A 76 1.83 11.44 -20.12
C SER A 76 0.72 10.68 -19.36
N PRO A 77 -0.52 11.22 -19.29
CA PRO A 77 -1.64 10.54 -18.64
C PRO A 77 -1.90 9.13 -19.20
N ILE A 78 -1.78 8.97 -20.52
CA ILE A 78 -1.89 7.67 -21.20
C ILE A 78 -0.78 6.70 -20.74
N GLY A 79 0.45 7.18 -20.58
CA GLY A 79 1.55 6.37 -20.06
C GLY A 79 1.27 5.86 -18.65
N LEU A 80 0.68 6.69 -17.79
CA LEU A 80 0.29 6.29 -16.42
C LEU A 80 -0.81 5.23 -16.42
N ILE A 81 -1.81 5.35 -17.30
CA ILE A 81 -2.88 4.35 -17.44
C ILE A 81 -2.30 3.00 -17.87
N ILE A 82 -1.46 2.99 -18.92
CA ILE A 82 -0.83 1.77 -19.43
C ILE A 82 0.07 1.15 -18.36
N ALA A 83 0.87 1.96 -17.66
CA ALA A 83 1.72 1.48 -16.57
C ALA A 83 0.87 0.86 -15.44
N GLY A 84 -0.22 1.50 -15.04
CA GLY A 84 -1.14 0.97 -14.02
C GLY A 84 -1.75 -0.38 -14.42
N LEU A 85 -2.18 -0.52 -15.67
CA LEU A 85 -2.72 -1.78 -16.21
C LEU A 85 -1.65 -2.89 -16.24
N LEU A 86 -0.45 -2.59 -16.73
CA LEU A 86 0.67 -3.54 -16.77
C LEU A 86 1.09 -3.98 -15.36
N VAL A 87 1.19 -3.04 -14.41
CA VAL A 87 1.49 -3.36 -13.00
C VAL A 87 0.38 -4.22 -12.42
N GLY A 88 -0.89 -3.85 -12.60
CA GLY A 88 -2.03 -4.62 -12.13
C GLY A 88 -2.00 -6.07 -12.64
N PHE A 89 -1.82 -6.24 -13.95
CA PHE A 89 -1.68 -7.55 -14.59
C PHE A 89 -0.46 -8.32 -14.05
N GLY A 90 0.69 -7.67 -13.95
CA GLY A 90 1.93 -8.24 -13.40
C GLY A 90 1.77 -8.71 -11.95
N THR A 91 1.08 -7.95 -11.09
CA THR A 91 0.85 -8.38 -9.69
C THR A 91 -0.05 -9.61 -9.58
N ARG A 92 -0.96 -9.82 -10.54
CA ARG A 92 -1.79 -11.03 -10.62
C ARG A 92 -0.99 -12.22 -11.11
N LEU A 93 -0.19 -12.06 -12.17
CA LEU A 93 0.70 -13.12 -12.67
C LEU A 93 1.73 -13.53 -11.61
N GLY A 94 2.35 -12.57 -10.95
CA GLY A 94 3.35 -12.80 -9.89
C GLY A 94 2.78 -13.24 -8.55
N SER A 95 1.47 -13.50 -8.44
CA SER A 95 0.78 -13.87 -7.19
C SER A 95 1.03 -12.93 -6.00
N GLY A 96 1.39 -11.67 -6.26
CA GLY A 96 1.63 -10.67 -5.22
C GLY A 96 2.17 -9.35 -5.76
N CYS A 97 2.29 -8.37 -4.85
CA CYS A 97 2.77 -7.02 -5.15
C CYS A 97 4.05 -6.73 -4.36
N THR A 98 4.68 -5.59 -4.61
CA THR A 98 5.91 -5.15 -3.92
C THR A 98 5.73 -5.08 -2.41
N SER A 99 4.57 -4.64 -1.91
CA SER A 99 4.28 -4.64 -0.47
C SER A 99 4.05 -6.04 0.09
N GLY A 100 3.38 -6.91 -0.67
CA GLY A 100 3.12 -8.30 -0.26
C GLY A 100 4.40 -9.13 -0.17
N HIS A 101 5.19 -9.16 -1.24
CA HIS A 101 6.45 -9.90 -1.25
C HIS A 101 7.54 -9.19 -0.47
N GLY A 102 7.71 -7.89 -0.66
CA GLY A 102 8.88 -7.14 -0.14
C GLY A 102 8.75 -6.64 1.30
N ILE A 103 7.54 -6.46 1.84
CA ILE A 103 7.37 -6.03 3.23
C ILE A 103 6.85 -7.18 4.10
N CYS A 104 5.90 -7.96 3.59
CA CYS A 104 5.22 -8.98 4.40
C CYS A 104 5.72 -10.42 4.16
N GLY A 105 6.50 -10.66 3.11
CA GLY A 105 6.89 -12.00 2.63
C GLY A 105 8.39 -12.27 2.58
N ILE A 106 9.22 -11.27 2.93
CA ILE A 106 10.65 -11.45 3.23
C ILE A 106 10.85 -11.78 4.69
#